data_AF-A0A0F7IFZ3-F1
#
_entry.id   AF-A0A0F7IFZ3-F1
#
_cell.length_a   1.000
_cell.length_b   1.000
_cell.length_c   1.000
_cell.angle_alpha   90.00
_cell.angle_beta   90.00
_cell.angle_gamma   90.00
#
_symmetry.space_group_name_H-M   'P 1'
#
loop_
_entity.id
_entity.type
_entity.pdbx_description
1 polymer ?
#
loop_
_entity_poly.entity_id
_entity_poly.type
_entity_poly.pdbx_seq_one_letter_code
_entity_poly.pdbx_strand_id
1 'polypeptide(L)'
;MRDRFSDRALAKLVESINRHLPQRRVSLKTLLEMDSPAIRARDGEEYDIERDELEFIARYVDEYEWDRFSIPIILEMRNLGSEYVIYVRDRRHAEFIEKAFGFDRYVDDVMLLYVYEMQRIRRRLKTASQVMFRV
;
A
#
# COMPACT_ATOMS: atom_id res chain seq x y z
N MET A 1 13.64 -29.82 -19.75
CA MET A 1 12.76 -29.97 -18.58
C MET A 1 13.16 -28.90 -17.57
N ARG A 2 12.62 -27.67 -17.71
CA ARG A 2 12.94 -26.54 -16.83
C ARG A 2 12.21 -26.69 -15.49
N ASP A 3 12.87 -26.20 -14.47
CA ASP A 3 12.83 -26.63 -13.08
C ASP A 3 11.55 -26.25 -12.32
N ARG A 4 10.57 -27.17 -12.23
CA ARG A 4 9.32 -26.97 -11.47
C ARG A 4 9.53 -26.91 -9.95
N PHE A 5 10.72 -27.28 -9.46
CA PHE A 5 11.07 -27.17 -8.04
C PHE A 5 11.41 -25.72 -7.63
N SER A 6 11.71 -24.83 -8.58
CA SER A 6 12.09 -23.44 -8.30
C SER A 6 10.88 -22.52 -8.08
N ASP A 7 9.89 -22.53 -8.97
CA ASP A 7 8.77 -21.57 -8.97
C ASP A 7 7.87 -21.67 -7.73
N ARG A 8 7.57 -22.90 -7.29
CA ARG A 8 6.66 -23.12 -6.14
C ARG A 8 7.34 -22.77 -4.81
N ALA A 9 8.65 -22.96 -4.71
CA ALA A 9 9.43 -22.58 -3.53
C ALA A 9 9.62 -21.06 -3.46
N LEU A 10 9.92 -20.42 -4.59
CA LEU A 10 9.98 -18.97 -4.72
C LEU A 10 8.63 -18.32 -4.40
N ALA A 11 7.53 -18.83 -4.96
CA ALA A 11 6.19 -18.32 -4.66
C ALA A 11 5.89 -18.37 -3.15
N LYS A 12 6.19 -19.49 -2.48
CA LYS A 12 6.02 -19.62 -1.02
C LYS A 12 6.90 -18.65 -0.23
N LEU A 13 8.11 -18.36 -0.69
CA LEU A 13 9.01 -17.40 -0.04
C LEU A 13 8.48 -15.97 -0.20
N VAL A 14 8.01 -15.60 -1.39
CA VAL A 14 7.35 -14.30 -1.65
C VAL A 14 6.08 -14.14 -0.83
N GLU A 15 5.25 -15.18 -0.74
CA GLU A 15 4.05 -15.20 0.11
C GLU A 15 4.42 -15.02 1.58
N SER A 16 5.46 -15.73 2.06
CA SER A 16 5.96 -15.63 3.43
C SER A 16 6.44 -14.23 3.78
N ILE A 17 7.10 -13.53 2.86
CA ILE A 17 7.58 -12.15 3.06
C ILE A 17 6.41 -11.16 3.12
N ASN A 18 5.30 -11.46 2.46
CA ASN A 18 4.14 -10.57 2.33
C ASN A 18 2.93 -10.99 3.18
N ARG A 19 3.13 -11.75 4.27
CA ARG A 19 2.03 -12.18 5.15
C ARG A 19 1.35 -11.03 5.90
N HIS A 20 2.10 -9.95 6.15
CA HIS A 20 1.57 -8.71 6.75
C HIS A 20 0.63 -7.94 5.83
N LEU A 21 0.53 -8.31 4.55
CA LEU A 21 -0.41 -7.69 3.63
C LEU A 21 -1.86 -8.01 4.04
N PRO A 22 -2.80 -7.08 3.79
CA PRO A 22 -4.21 -7.30 4.10
C PRO A 22 -4.73 -8.58 3.45
N GLN A 23 -5.50 -9.36 4.21
CA GLN A 23 -6.23 -10.50 3.67
C GLN A 23 -7.34 -10.02 2.73
N ARG A 24 -7.97 -8.89 3.07
CA ARG A 24 -8.98 -8.21 2.26
C ARG A 24 -8.75 -6.71 2.33
N ARG A 25 -8.98 -6.03 1.20
CA ARG A 25 -9.01 -4.57 1.13
C ARG A 25 -10.29 -4.08 1.83
N VAL A 26 -10.15 -3.08 2.69
CA VAL A 26 -11.27 -2.40 3.37
C VAL A 26 -11.33 -0.96 2.84
N SER A 27 -12.53 -0.42 2.59
CA SER A 27 -12.68 0.94 2.08
C SER A 27 -12.38 1.98 3.17
N LEU A 28 -11.97 3.17 2.75
CA LEU A 28 -11.78 4.33 3.63
C LEU A 28 -13.07 4.64 4.40
N LYS A 29 -14.22 4.58 3.72
CA LYS A 29 -15.52 4.82 4.34
C LYS A 29 -15.78 3.84 5.49
N THR A 30 -15.64 2.54 5.23
CA THR A 30 -15.87 1.52 6.25
C THR A 30 -14.97 1.74 7.47
N LEU A 31 -13.68 2.06 7.25
CA LEU A 31 -12.76 2.30 8.36
C LEU A 31 -13.07 3.58 9.15
N LEU A 32 -13.55 4.64 8.50
CA LEU A 32 -13.96 5.87 9.19
C LEU A 32 -15.19 5.65 10.08
N GLU A 33 -16.11 4.78 9.65
CA GLU A 33 -17.34 4.43 10.36
C GLU A 33 -17.14 3.43 11.52
N MET A 34 -16.03 2.69 11.54
CA MET A 34 -15.69 1.77 12.64
C MET A 34 -15.31 2.55 13.89
N ASP A 35 -15.75 2.15 15.07
CA ASP A 35 -15.33 2.76 16.34
C ASP A 35 -13.83 2.61 16.59
N SER A 36 -13.29 1.42 16.27
CA SER A 36 -11.86 1.09 16.32
C SER A 36 -11.42 0.58 14.94
N PRO A 37 -10.83 1.43 14.08
CA PRO A 37 -10.47 1.04 12.72
C PRO A 37 -9.35 0.01 12.72
N ALA A 38 -9.56 -1.13 12.07
CA ALA A 38 -8.57 -2.20 11.99
C ALA A 38 -8.70 -3.00 10.67
N ILE A 39 -7.61 -3.64 10.25
CA ILE A 39 -7.57 -4.51 9.08
C ILE A 39 -6.94 -5.84 9.46
N ARG A 40 -7.55 -6.94 8.98
CA ARG A 40 -7.00 -8.28 9.13
C ARG A 40 -6.00 -8.61 8.03
N ALA A 41 -4.80 -9.04 8.42
CA ALA A 41 -3.75 -9.47 7.49
C ALA A 41 -3.82 -10.97 7.18
N ARG A 42 -2.99 -11.44 6.24
CA ARG A 42 -2.99 -12.84 5.77
C ARG A 42 -2.41 -13.82 6.78
N ASP A 43 -1.63 -13.35 7.75
CA ASP A 43 -1.22 -14.15 8.92
C ASP A 43 -2.38 -14.40 9.90
N GLY A 44 -3.51 -13.72 9.73
CA GLY A 44 -4.70 -13.87 10.55
C GLY A 44 -4.79 -12.86 11.68
N GLU A 45 -3.74 -12.06 11.90
CA GLU A 45 -3.67 -10.99 12.89
C GLU A 45 -4.49 -9.77 12.44
N GLU A 46 -4.95 -8.99 13.42
CA GLU A 46 -5.59 -7.70 13.19
C GLU A 46 -4.61 -6.57 13.52
N TYR A 47 -4.58 -5.58 12.63
CA TYR A 47 -3.74 -4.40 12.77
C TYR A 47 -4.63 -3.16 12.84
N ASP A 48 -4.50 -2.42 13.93
CA ASP A 48 -5.17 -1.14 14.10
C ASP A 48 -4.67 -0.13 13.05
N ILE A 49 -5.59 0.69 12.56
CA ILE A 49 -5.32 1.81 11.66
C ILE A 49 -5.61 3.11 12.41
N GLU A 50 -4.61 3.98 12.48
CA GLU A 50 -4.73 5.25 13.18
C GLU A 50 -5.79 6.13 12.51
N ARG A 51 -6.77 6.59 13.30
CA ARG A 51 -7.91 7.36 12.79
C ARG A 51 -7.49 8.66 12.13
N ASP A 52 -6.48 9.35 12.68
CA ASP A 52 -6.00 10.62 12.13
C ASP A 52 -5.31 10.45 10.76
N GLU A 53 -4.79 9.26 10.46
CA GLU A 53 -4.27 8.90 9.13
C GLU A 53 -5.42 8.73 8.13
N LEU A 54 -6.53 8.08 8.53
CA LEU A 54 -7.74 7.96 7.71
C LEU A 54 -8.36 9.33 7.44
N GLU A 55 -8.48 10.17 8.46
CA GLU A 55 -8.97 11.55 8.34
C GLU A 55 -8.03 12.42 7.50
N PHE A 56 -6.72 12.17 7.54
CA PHE A 56 -5.80 12.80 6.60
C PHE A 56 -6.12 12.42 5.16
N ILE A 57 -6.31 11.13 4.87
CA ILE A 57 -6.66 10.67 3.53
C ILE A 57 -7.98 11.28 3.07
N ALA A 58 -9.00 11.29 3.94
CA ALA A 58 -10.33 11.82 3.68
C ALA A 58 -10.34 13.31 3.28
N ARG A 59 -9.34 14.10 3.67
CA ARG A 59 -9.20 15.51 3.25
C ARG A 59 -8.77 15.71 1.80
N TYR A 60 -8.21 14.68 1.16
CA TYR A 60 -7.68 14.75 -0.21
C TYR A 60 -8.42 13.83 -1.19
N VAL A 61 -9.26 12.92 -0.67
CA VAL A 61 -10.11 12.02 -1.46
C VAL A 61 -11.55 12.52 -1.34
N ASP A 62 -12.19 12.76 -2.48
CA ASP A 62 -13.58 13.20 -2.50
C ASP A 62 -14.51 12.16 -1.85
N GLU A 63 -15.51 12.60 -1.09
CA GLU A 63 -16.36 11.72 -0.26
C GLU A 63 -17.04 10.60 -1.06
N TYR A 64 -17.49 10.90 -2.28
CA TYR A 64 -18.10 9.90 -3.18
C TYR A 64 -17.12 8.81 -3.65
N GLU A 65 -15.82 8.99 -3.42
CA GLU A 65 -14.78 7.99 -3.70
C GLU A 65 -14.35 7.17 -2.49
N TRP A 66 -14.78 7.52 -1.27
CA TRP A 66 -14.34 6.84 -0.05
C TRP A 66 -14.66 5.33 -0.04
N ASP A 67 -15.78 4.93 -0.65
CA ASP A 67 -16.16 3.52 -0.83
C ASP A 67 -15.23 2.75 -1.77
N ARG A 68 -14.53 3.47 -2.66
CA ARG A 68 -13.64 2.89 -3.69
C ARG A 68 -12.16 3.07 -3.37
N PHE A 69 -11.83 3.82 -2.32
CA PHE A 69 -10.47 4.01 -1.85
C PHE A 69 -10.13 2.94 -0.82
N SER A 70 -9.39 1.91 -1.21
CA SER A 70 -9.02 0.83 -0.28
C SER A 70 -7.83 1.20 0.60
N ILE A 71 -7.84 0.78 1.86
CA ILE A 71 -6.70 0.82 2.78
C ILE A 71 -6.16 -0.61 2.96
N PRO A 72 -4.84 -0.78 3.16
CA PRO A 72 -3.79 0.24 3.14
C PRO A 72 -3.37 0.65 1.73
N ILE A 73 -2.71 1.81 1.64
CA ILE A 73 -2.00 2.25 0.46
C ILE A 73 -0.78 1.34 0.23
N ILE A 74 -0.72 0.68 -0.93
CA ILE A 74 0.34 -0.29 -1.23
C ILE A 74 1.51 0.40 -1.93
N LEU A 75 2.67 0.36 -1.29
CA LEU A 75 3.94 0.87 -1.78
C LEU A 75 4.79 -0.33 -2.23
N GLU A 76 4.76 -0.69 -3.51
CA GLU A 76 5.49 -1.85 -4.04
C GLU A 76 6.98 -1.50 -4.20
N MET A 77 7.80 -2.00 -3.28
CA MET A 77 9.24 -1.83 -3.34
C MET A 77 9.87 -2.88 -4.25
N ARG A 78 10.65 -2.40 -5.22
CA ARG A 78 11.40 -3.21 -6.19
C ARG A 78 12.89 -2.87 -6.12
N ASN A 79 13.72 -3.90 -6.15
CA ASN A 79 15.16 -3.77 -6.29
C ASN A 79 15.53 -3.84 -7.79
N LEU A 80 16.17 -2.80 -8.31
CA LEU A 80 16.65 -2.73 -9.70
C LEU A 80 18.16 -2.94 -9.83
N GLY A 81 18.78 -3.58 -8.84
CA GLY A 81 20.22 -3.80 -8.73
C GLY A 81 20.86 -2.85 -7.71
N SER A 82 21.29 -1.68 -8.17
CA SER A 82 21.94 -0.68 -7.31
C SER A 82 20.97 0.19 -6.51
N GLU A 83 19.69 0.19 -6.86
CA GLU A 83 18.70 1.10 -6.31
C GLU A 83 17.36 0.42 -6.04
N TYR A 84 16.59 1.02 -5.13
CA TYR A 84 15.20 0.65 -4.87
C TYR A 84 14.26 1.72 -5.43
N VAL A 85 13.25 1.26 -6.17
CA VAL A 85 12.17 2.09 -6.70
C VAL A 85 10.86 1.60 -6.12
N ILE A 86 9.98 2.55 -5.77
CA ILE A 86 8.67 2.25 -5.22
C ILE A 86 7.62 2.52 -6.29
N TYR A 87 6.77 1.52 -6.54
CA TYR A 87 5.68 1.61 -7.49
C TYR A 87 4.36 1.76 -6.72
N VAL A 88 3.56 2.76 -7.08
CA VAL A 88 2.18 2.89 -6.64
C VAL A 88 1.29 2.63 -7.84
N ARG A 89 0.74 1.40 -7.88
CA ARG A 89 -0.02 0.90 -9.04
C ARG A 89 -1.52 1.22 -8.98
N ASP A 90 -2.04 1.46 -7.79
CA ASP A 90 -3.45 1.81 -7.64
C ASP A 90 -3.63 3.29 -7.99
N ARG A 91 -4.40 3.57 -9.04
CA ARG A 91 -4.57 4.92 -9.56
C ARG A 91 -5.11 5.90 -8.50
N ARG A 92 -6.04 5.46 -7.64
CA ARG A 92 -6.59 6.33 -6.59
C ARG A 92 -5.56 6.64 -5.52
N HIS A 93 -4.71 5.67 -5.19
CA HIS A 93 -3.60 5.88 -4.26
C HIS A 93 -2.58 6.86 -4.83
N ALA A 94 -2.25 6.73 -6.12
CA ALA A 94 -1.34 7.63 -6.80
C ALA A 94 -1.89 9.07 -6.85
N GLU A 95 -3.13 9.25 -7.28
CA GLU A 95 -3.81 10.56 -7.29
C GLU A 95 -3.86 11.20 -5.90
N PHE A 96 -4.14 10.41 -4.85
CA PHE A 96 -4.07 10.88 -3.48
C PHE A 96 -2.64 11.31 -3.08
N ILE A 97 -1.63 10.51 -3.39
CA ILE A 97 -0.23 10.82 -3.04
C ILE A 97 0.23 12.09 -3.75
N GLU A 98 -0.14 12.26 -5.02
CA GLU A 98 0.13 13.47 -5.78
C GLU A 98 -0.49 14.70 -5.11
N LYS A 99 -1.80 14.67 -4.80
CA LYS A 99 -2.50 15.77 -4.13
C LYS A 99 -1.93 16.08 -2.74
N ALA A 100 -1.61 15.06 -1.94
CA ALA A 100 -1.24 15.22 -0.53
C ALA A 100 0.26 15.49 -0.30
N PHE A 101 1.13 15.02 -1.20
CA PHE A 101 2.59 15.09 -1.02
C PHE A 101 3.32 15.79 -2.17
N GLY A 102 2.66 16.00 -3.32
CA GLY A 102 3.22 16.69 -4.49
C GLY A 102 4.16 15.86 -5.34
N PHE A 103 4.01 14.53 -5.34
CA PHE A 103 4.81 13.64 -6.20
C PHE A 103 4.04 13.32 -7.49
N ASP A 104 4.64 13.58 -8.65
CA ASP A 104 3.97 13.58 -9.96
C ASP A 104 4.69 12.76 -11.03
N ARG A 105 5.60 11.86 -10.64
CA ARG A 105 6.32 10.99 -11.57
C ARG A 105 5.54 9.73 -11.89
N TYR A 106 5.19 9.56 -13.17
CA TYR A 106 4.45 8.41 -13.68
C TYR A 106 5.15 7.74 -14.89
N VAL A 107 4.96 6.42 -15.01
CA VAL A 107 5.27 5.63 -16.21
C VAL A 107 4.11 4.65 -16.42
N ASP A 108 3.46 4.70 -17.59
CA ASP A 108 2.31 3.85 -17.95
C ASP A 108 1.23 3.80 -16.83
N ASP A 109 0.78 4.97 -16.37
CA ASP A 109 -0.19 5.16 -15.27
C ASP A 109 0.25 4.65 -13.88
N VAL A 110 1.51 4.23 -13.73
CA VAL A 110 2.09 3.80 -12.46
C VAL A 110 2.97 4.92 -11.90
N MET A 111 2.65 5.38 -10.69
CA MET A 111 3.47 6.37 -10.00
C MET A 111 4.77 5.72 -9.49
N LEU A 112 5.88 6.45 -9.65
CA LEU A 112 7.21 6.08 -9.19
C LEU A 112 7.67 7.02 -8.09
N LEU A 113 8.07 6.43 -6.96
CA LEU A 113 8.65 7.17 -5.83
C LEU A 113 10.06 6.69 -5.55
N TYR A 114 10.90 7.61 -5.13
CA TYR A 114 12.16 7.27 -4.49
C TYR A 114 11.94 6.85 -3.03
N VAL A 115 12.91 6.12 -2.47
CA VAL A 115 12.85 5.66 -1.07
C VAL A 115 12.63 6.81 -0.08
N TYR A 116 13.28 7.97 -0.29
CA TYR A 116 13.12 9.13 0.59
C TYR A 116 11.70 9.73 0.55
N GLU A 117 10.97 9.55 -0.55
CA GLU A 117 9.60 10.03 -0.73
C GLU A 117 8.61 9.08 -0.07
N MET A 118 8.82 7.78 -0.24
CA MET A 118 8.12 6.76 0.53
C MET A 118 8.28 6.98 2.04
N GLN A 119 9.48 7.37 2.50
CA GLN A 119 9.69 7.73 3.91
C GLN A 119 8.85 8.94 4.34
N ARG A 120 8.69 9.96 3.47
CA ARG A 120 7.81 11.11 3.76
C ARG A 120 6.35 10.68 3.89
N ILE A 121 5.88 9.79 3.02
CA ILE A 121 4.52 9.21 3.10
C ILE A 121 4.36 8.45 4.41
N ARG A 122 5.27 7.52 4.72
CA ARG A 122 5.19 6.67 5.92
C ARG A 122 5.33 7.42 7.24
N ARG A 123 5.91 8.63 7.24
CA ARG A 123 5.89 9.50 8.42
C ARG A 123 4.49 10.01 8.74
N ARG A 124 3.63 10.17 7.72
CA ARG A 124 2.25 10.62 7.90
C ARG A 124 1.22 9.48 7.93
N LEU A 125 1.51 8.40 7.21
CA LEU A 125 0.63 7.27 6.97
C LEU A 125 1.32 5.97 7.36
N LYS A 126 1.65 5.80 8.64
CA LYS A 126 2.43 4.66 9.11
C LYS A 126 1.59 3.38 9.11
N THR A 127 0.32 3.46 9.49
CA THR A 127 -0.60 2.33 9.65
C THR A 127 -1.55 2.17 8.46
N ALA A 128 -1.92 3.27 7.80
CA ALA A 128 -2.75 3.30 6.59
C ALA A 128 -1.96 3.07 5.28
N SER A 129 -0.65 2.78 5.37
CA SER A 129 0.17 2.35 4.23
C SER A 129 0.98 1.11 4.54
N GLN A 130 1.30 0.32 3.51
CA GLN A 130 2.13 -0.87 3.65
C GLN A 130 3.13 -0.99 2.50
N VAL A 131 4.32 -1.46 2.84
CA VAL A 131 5.36 -1.80 1.86
C VAL A 131 5.17 -3.25 1.45
N MET A 132 5.03 -3.47 0.15
CA MET A 132 5.02 -4.81 -0.44
C MET A 132 6.38 -5.06 -1.09
N PHE A 133 7.04 -6.15 -0.72
CA PHE A 133 8.28 -6.56 -1.37
C PHE A 133 7.96 -7.49 -2.53
N ARG A 134 8.49 -7.18 -3.70
CA ARG A 134 8.34 -8.04 -4.87
C ARG A 134 9.70 -8.42 -5.41
N VAL A 135 9.98 -9.71 -5.31
CA VAL A 135 11.17 -10.37 -5.84
C VAL A 135 11.15 -10.41 -7.37
#